data_AF-A0A535XI51-F1
#
_entry.id   AF-A0A535XI51-F1
#
_cell.length_a   1.000
_cell.length_b   1.000
_cell.length_c   1.000
_cell.angle_alpha   90.00
_cell.angle_beta   90.00
_cell.angle_gamma   90.00
#
_symmetry.space_group_name_H-M   'P 1'
#
loop_
_entity.id
_entity.type
_entity.pdbx_description
1 polymer ?
#
loop_
_entity_poly.entity_id
_entity_poly.type
_entity_poly.pdbx_seq_one_letter_code
_entity_poly.pdbx_strand_id
1 'polypeptide(L)' 'MTRVLVVDDDAGMRNIVAELLEDEGYTVDTAGDGAQALQRAP' A
#
# COMPACT_ATOMS: atom_id res chain seq x y z
N MET A 1 4.89 -9.44 -12.37
CA MET A 1 3.88 -8.74 -11.57
C MET A 1 4.61 -8.11 -10.39
N THR A 2 4.63 -6.79 -10.31
CA THR A 2 5.40 -6.06 -9.29
C THR A 2 4.49 -5.82 -8.08
N ARG A 3 4.98 -6.14 -6.87
CA ARG A 3 4.26 -5.90 -5.61
C ARG A 3 4.70 -4.57 -5.01
N VAL A 4 3.76 -3.76 -4.54
CA VAL A 4 4.01 -2.45 -3.92
C VAL A 4 3.36 -2.43 -2.54
N LEU A 5 4.07 -1.91 -1.52
CA LEU A 5 3.52 -1.64 -0.19
C LEU A 5 3.37 -0.13 -0.02
N VAL A 6 2.13 0.33 0.13
CA VAL A 6 1.82 1.75 0.41
C VAL A 6 1.68 1.94 1.91
N VAL A 7 2.46 2.86 2.47
CA VAL A 7 2.45 3.18 3.91
C VAL A 7 2.12 4.65 4.07
N ASP A 8 0.98 4.93 4.70
CA ASP A 8 0.48 6.28 4.93
C ASP A 8 -0.49 6.24 6.13
N ASP A 9 -0.40 7.18 7.06
CA ASP A 9 -1.23 7.23 8.27
C ASP A 9 -2.67 7.69 7.97
N ASP A 10 -2.87 8.46 6.89
CA ASP A 10 -4.20 8.84 6.42
C ASP A 10 -4.83 7.71 5.60
N ALA A 11 -5.98 7.20 6.07
CA ALA A 11 -6.66 6.10 5.39
C ALA A 11 -7.25 6.47 4.03
N GLY A 12 -7.68 7.71 3.84
CA GLY A 12 -8.25 8.17 2.56
C GLY A 12 -7.16 8.25 1.50
N MET A 13 -6.05 8.91 1.81
CA MET A 13 -4.90 9.03 0.89
C MET A 13 -4.31 7.66 0.55
N ARG A 14 -4.13 6.80 1.55
CA ARG A 14 -3.63 5.43 1.36
C ARG A 14 -4.48 4.63 0.37
N ASN A 15 -5.81 4.73 0.47
CA ASN A 15 -6.72 4.02 -0.41
C ASN A 15 -6.68 4.58 -1.84
N ILE A 16 -6.66 5.91 -2.01
CA ILE A 16 -6.55 6.55 -3.34
C ILE A 16 -5.26 6.09 -4.05
N VAL A 17 -4.13 6.09 -3.33
CA VAL A 17 -2.85 5.67 -3.92
C VAL A 17 -2.87 4.18 -4.27
N ALA A 18 -3.48 3.34 -3.42
CA ALA A 18 -3.59 1.91 -3.69
C ALA A 18 -4.44 1.63 -4.94
N GLU A 19 -5.61 2.26 -5.05
CA GLU A 19 -6.50 2.12 -6.22
C GLU A 19 -5.79 2.53 -7.52
N LEU A 20 -5.09 3.67 -7.53
CA LEU A 20 -4.34 4.13 -8.70
C LEU A 20 -3.25 3.13 -9.14
N LEU A 21 -2.55 2.51 -8.19
CA LEU A 21 -1.53 1.51 -8.49
C LEU A 21 -2.16 0.17 -8.94
N GLU A 22 -3.28 -0.23 -8.37
CA GLU A 22 -4.02 -1.42 -8.82
C GLU A 22 -4.53 -1.26 -10.26
N ASP A 23 -5.05 -0.08 -10.62
CA ASP A 23 -5.49 0.27 -11.98
C ASP A 23 -4.34 0.18 -13.00
N GLU A 24 -3.11 0.49 -12.59
CA GLU A 24 -1.89 0.34 -13.39
C GLU A 24 -1.35 -1.11 -13.44
N GLY A 25 -2.03 -2.05 -12.77
CA GLY A 25 -1.73 -3.49 -12.82
C GLY A 25 -0.71 -3.97 -11.78
N TYR A 26 -0.44 -3.17 -10.74
CA TYR A 26 0.37 -3.61 -9.60
C TYR A 26 -0.45 -4.47 -8.64
N THR A 27 0.24 -5.30 -7.85
CA THR A 27 -0.36 -5.91 -6.65
C THR A 27 -0.01 -5.04 -5.45
N VAL A 28 -1.01 -4.50 -4.78
CA VAL A 28 -0.79 -3.52 -3.72
C VAL A 28 -1.15 -4.09 -2.35
N ASP A 29 -0.25 -3.92 -1.39
CA ASP A 29 -0.51 -4.05 0.04
C ASP A 29 -0.55 -2.66 0.68
N THR A 30 -1.31 -2.50 1.76
CA THR A 30 -1.40 -1.25 2.52
C THR A 30 -1.04 -1.44 3.99
N ALA A 31 -0.46 -0.41 4.60
CA ALA A 31 -0.20 -0.32 6.03
C ALA A 31 -0.47 1.10 6.54
N GLY A 32 -1.08 1.23 7.72
CA GLY A 32 -1.36 2.53 8.34
C GLY A 32 -0.21 3.11 9.16
N ASP A 33 0.81 2.30 9.42
CA ASP A 33 1.96 2.69 10.24
C ASP A 33 3.18 1.81 9.92
N GLY A 34 4.33 2.18 10.48
CA GLY A 34 5.59 1.46 10.26
C GLY A 34 5.60 0.04 10.84
N ALA A 35 4.90 -0.22 11.94
CA ALA A 35 4.87 -1.53 12.57
C ALA A 35 4.07 -2.53 11.70
N GLN A 36 2.94 -2.09 11.16
CA GLN A 36 2.16 -2.85 10.18
C GLN A 36 2.94 -3.05 8.88
N ALA A 37 3.67 -2.03 8.42
CA ALA A 37 4.48 -2.13 7.21
C ALA A 37 5.57 -3.20 7.34
N LEU A 38 6.28 -3.23 8.47
CA LEU A 38 7.32 -4.23 8.74
C LEU A 38 6.78 -5.67 8.83
N GLN A 39 5.51 -5.86 9.19
CA GLN A 39 4.88 -7.20 9.19
C GLN A 39 4.55 -7.70 7.77
N ARG A 40 4.44 -6.77 6.80
CA ARG A 40 4.07 -7.06 5.41
C ARG A 40 5.27 -7.07 4.46
N ALA A 41 6.31 -6.31 4.80
CA ALA A 41 7.57 -6.33 4.09
C ALA A 41 8.28 -7.70 4.31
N PRO A 42 8.89 -8.28 3.27
CA PRO A 42 9.64 -9.53 3.37
C PRO A 42 10.96 -9.39 4.16
#